data_AF-A0A7S3ZAH4-F1
#
_entry.id   AF-A0A7S3ZAH4-F1
#
_cell.length_a   1.000
_cell.length_b   1.000
_cell.length_c   1.000
_cell.angle_alpha   90.00
_cell.angle_beta   90.00
_cell.angle_gamma   90.00
#
_symmetry.space_group_name_H-M   'P 1'
#
loop_
_entity.id
_entity.type
_entity.pdbx_description
1 polymer ?
#
loop_
_entity_poly.entity_id
_entity_poly.type
_entity_poly.pdbx_seq_one_letter_code
_entity_poly.pdbx_strand_id
1 'polypeptide(L)'
;STDNTLKALEPLQPDTRLRIFSKSHEGLCSALNYGLKRVRGQYIARMDADDLNAPTRLAAQLNFLRSHPDVTCAGTAVAVRPLETKKTKNTMKTKRNGREGEQDEEEKEEQPKGEGEG
;
A
#
# COMPACT_ATOMS: atom_id res chain seq x y z
N SER A 1 1.51 0.90 16.36
CA SER A 1 2.20 1.12 15.08
C SER A 1 3.57 1.73 15.34
N THR A 2 4.45 1.79 14.34
CA THR A 2 5.71 2.56 14.36
C THR A 2 5.59 3.92 13.67
N ASP A 3 4.48 4.16 12.96
CA ASP A 3 4.16 5.40 12.25
C ASP A 3 3.17 6.29 13.04
N ASN A 4 2.68 7.35 12.40
CA ASN A 4 1.71 8.28 12.99
C ASN A 4 0.25 7.74 13.03
N THR A 5 -0.03 6.44 12.82
CA THR A 5 -1.40 5.87 12.86
C THR A 5 -2.18 6.29 14.10
N LEU A 6 -1.58 6.29 15.30
CA LEU A 6 -2.28 6.68 16.52
C LEU A 6 -2.71 8.16 16.50
N LYS A 7 -1.88 9.05 15.95
CA LYS A 7 -2.20 10.48 15.81
C LYS A 7 -3.30 10.71 14.77
N ALA A 8 -3.28 9.95 13.67
CA ALA A 8 -4.34 10.00 12.66
C ALA A 8 -5.72 9.58 13.20
N LEU A 9 -5.77 8.87 14.33
CA LEU A 9 -7.00 8.48 15.04
C LEU A 9 -7.43 9.47 16.14
N GLU A 10 -6.60 10.47 16.51
CA GLU A 10 -6.95 11.47 17.54
C GLU A 10 -8.24 12.25 17.20
N PRO A 11 -8.48 12.72 15.95
CA PRO A 11 -9.72 13.41 15.60
C PRO A 11 -10.99 12.55 15.71
N LEU A 12 -10.84 11.22 15.81
CA LEU A 12 -11.95 10.26 15.90
C LEU A 12 -12.32 9.89 17.35
N GLN A 13 -11.52 10.31 18.34
CA GLN A 13 -11.78 10.03 19.76
C GLN A 13 -13.14 10.54 20.29
N PRO A 14 -13.73 11.64 19.79
CA PRO A 14 -15.07 12.07 20.22
C PRO A 14 -16.22 11.14 19.80
N ASP A 15 -16.03 10.22 18.84
CA ASP A 15 -17.07 9.27 18.44
C ASP A 15 -17.18 8.14 19.48
N THR A 16 -18.22 8.21 20.32
CA THR A 16 -18.50 7.27 21.41
C THR A 16 -18.74 5.83 20.96
N ARG A 17 -18.91 5.59 19.65
CA ARG A 17 -19.00 4.25 19.05
C ARG A 17 -17.61 3.60 18.91
N LEU A 18 -16.55 4.40 18.82
CA LEU A 18 -15.17 3.96 18.65
C LEU A 18 -14.48 3.76 20.01
N ARG A 19 -13.62 2.74 20.09
CA ARG A 19 -12.78 2.44 21.25
C ARG A 19 -11.39 2.07 20.76
N ILE A 20 -10.53 3.08 20.68
CA ILE A 20 -9.14 2.93 20.20
C ILE A 20 -8.29 2.30 21.32
N PHE A 21 -7.44 1.34 20.95
CA PHE A 21 -6.49 0.72 21.87
C PHE A 21 -5.10 0.63 21.23
N SER A 22 -4.06 0.72 22.04
CA SER A 22 -2.66 0.47 21.63
C SER A 22 -2.06 -0.66 22.46
N LYS A 23 -1.09 -1.37 21.89
CA LYS A 23 -0.27 -2.40 22.55
C LYS A 23 1.08 -2.54 21.85
N SER A 24 2.02 -3.22 22.50
CA SER A 24 3.28 -3.68 21.89
C SER A 24 3.03 -4.54 20.65
N HIS A 25 3.91 -4.42 19.64
CA HIS A 25 3.79 -5.20 18.42
C HIS A 25 4.20 -6.66 18.65
N GLU A 26 3.27 -7.58 18.43
CA GLU A 26 3.40 -9.02 18.66
C GLU A 26 2.71 -9.81 17.52
N GLY A 27 2.73 -9.26 16.30
CA GLY A 27 2.01 -9.81 15.15
C GLY A 27 0.48 -9.68 15.18
N LEU A 28 -0.14 -10.07 14.07
CA LEU A 28 -1.58 -9.89 13.81
C LEU A 28 -2.47 -10.67 14.79
N CYS A 29 -2.16 -11.94 15.06
CA CYS A 29 -2.98 -12.79 15.93
C CYS A 29 -3.02 -12.29 17.39
N SER A 30 -1.93 -11.69 17.90
CA SER A 30 -1.96 -11.03 19.22
C SER A 30 -2.88 -9.81 19.21
N ALA A 31 -2.82 -8.97 18.18
CA ALA A 31 -3.68 -7.80 18.04
C ALA A 31 -5.17 -8.18 17.93
N LEU A 32 -5.50 -9.17 17.09
CA LEU A 32 -6.88 -9.67 16.93
C LEU A 32 -7.42 -10.26 18.25
N ASN A 33 -6.65 -11.11 18.93
CA ASN A 33 -7.06 -11.70 20.22
C ASN A 33 -7.17 -10.65 21.35
N TYR A 34 -6.32 -9.62 21.33
CA TYR A 34 -6.40 -8.50 22.27
C TYR A 34 -7.66 -7.65 22.05
N GLY A 35 -8.06 -7.44 20.79
CA GLY A 35 -9.32 -6.78 20.42
C GLY A 35 -10.54 -7.62 20.74
N LEU A 36 -10.50 -8.94 20.44
CA LEU A 36 -11.57 -9.89 20.73
C LEU A 36 -11.93 -9.92 22.22
N LYS A 37 -10.94 -9.90 23.12
CA LYS A 37 -11.14 -9.79 24.58
C LYS A 37 -11.76 -8.45 25.05
N ARG A 38 -12.06 -7.52 24.14
CA ARG A 38 -12.59 -6.16 24.42
C ARG A 38 -13.88 -5.83 23.68
N VAL A 39 -14.38 -6.69 22.80
CA VAL A 39 -15.67 -6.49 22.11
C VAL A 39 -16.84 -6.54 23.10
N ARG A 40 -17.97 -5.92 22.74
CA ARG A 40 -19.21 -5.92 23.53
C ARG A 40 -20.45 -6.26 22.71
N GLY A 41 -20.28 -6.59 21.43
CA GLY A 41 -21.36 -6.93 20.52
C GLY A 41 -21.56 -8.45 20.44
N GLN A 42 -22.81 -8.87 20.23
CA GLN A 42 -23.17 -10.26 19.95
C GLN A 42 -22.56 -10.77 18.64
N TYR A 43 -22.43 -9.88 17.64
CA TYR A 43 -21.81 -10.15 16.34
C TYR A 43 -20.46 -9.44 16.25
N ILE A 44 -19.48 -10.09 15.63
CA ILE A 44 -18.11 -9.58 15.45
C ILE A 44 -17.82 -9.50 13.95
N ALA A 45 -17.52 -8.31 13.46
CA ALA A 45 -17.11 -8.09 12.07
C ALA A 45 -15.59 -7.86 12.00
N ARG A 46 -14.91 -8.63 11.14
CA ARG A 46 -13.49 -8.46 10.82
C ARG A 46 -13.32 -7.57 9.58
N MET A 47 -12.29 -6.73 9.60
CA MET A 47 -11.88 -5.77 8.57
C MET A 47 -10.39 -5.49 8.74
N ASP A 48 -9.63 -5.30 7.67
CA ASP A 48 -8.24 -4.81 7.75
C ASP A 48 -8.18 -3.27 7.69
N ALA A 49 -7.04 -2.69 8.08
CA ALA A 49 -6.90 -1.24 8.23
C ALA A 49 -6.84 -0.48 6.89
N ASP A 50 -6.61 -1.20 5.79
CA ASP A 50 -6.51 -0.74 4.40
C ASP A 50 -7.75 -1.13 3.54
N ASP A 51 -8.71 -1.87 4.10
CA ASP A 51 -9.99 -2.17 3.46
C ASP A 51 -10.90 -0.93 3.30
N LEU A 52 -11.70 -0.89 2.24
CA LEU A 52 -12.86 0.00 2.12
C LEU A 52 -14.16 -0.83 2.04
N ASN A 53 -15.05 -0.64 3.01
CA ASN A 53 -16.34 -1.32 3.05
C ASN A 53 -17.44 -0.56 2.29
N ALA A 54 -18.30 -1.29 1.59
CA ALA A 54 -19.59 -0.74 1.15
C ALA A 54 -20.45 -0.33 2.37
N PRO A 55 -21.14 0.83 2.35
CA PRO A 55 -21.93 1.31 3.49
C PRO A 55 -22.98 0.33 4.02
N THR A 56 -23.51 -0.53 3.14
CA THR A 56 -24.53 -1.54 3.47
C THR A 56 -23.97 -2.86 3.99
N ARG A 57 -22.63 -3.09 3.93
CA ARG A 57 -21.99 -4.39 4.24
C ARG A 57 -22.48 -4.99 5.56
N LEU A 58 -22.34 -4.22 6.66
CA LEU A 58 -22.67 -4.72 8.00
C LEU A 58 -24.16 -5.01 8.17
N ALA A 59 -25.04 -4.23 7.53
CA ALA A 59 -26.48 -4.45 7.56
C ALA A 59 -26.87 -5.72 6.77
N ALA A 60 -26.28 -5.94 5.60
CA ALA A 60 -26.51 -7.14 4.80
C ALA A 60 -26.06 -8.42 5.55
N GLN A 61 -24.84 -8.41 6.12
CA GLN A 61 -24.32 -9.54 6.88
C GLN A 61 -25.16 -9.81 8.15
N LEU A 62 -25.55 -8.77 8.89
CA LEU A 62 -26.37 -8.90 10.09
C LEU A 62 -27.79 -9.41 9.80
N ASN A 63 -28.42 -8.94 8.73
CA ASN A 63 -29.75 -9.40 8.34
C ASN A 63 -29.72 -10.89 7.93
N PHE A 64 -28.73 -11.30 7.15
CA PHE A 64 -28.57 -12.70 6.75
C PHE A 64 -28.33 -13.63 7.96
N LEU A 65 -27.47 -13.24 8.91
CA LEU A 65 -27.22 -14.02 10.14
C LEU A 65 -28.39 -14.00 11.15
N ARG A 66 -29.36 -13.10 10.96
CA ARG A 66 -30.61 -13.08 11.75
C ARG A 66 -31.71 -13.93 11.15
N SER A 67 -31.72 -14.14 9.83
CA SER A 67 -32.69 -15.03 9.17
C SER A 67 -32.23 -16.49 9.10
N HIS A 68 -30.94 -16.77 9.31
CA HIS A 68 -30.35 -18.12 9.31
C HIS A 68 -29.62 -18.38 10.64
N PRO A 69 -30.35 -18.72 11.72
CA PRO A 69 -29.78 -18.86 13.07
C PRO A 69 -28.86 -20.08 13.23
N ASP A 70 -28.85 -20.98 12.25
CA ASP A 70 -27.95 -22.11 12.08
C ASP A 70 -26.57 -21.71 11.50
N VAL A 71 -26.44 -20.50 10.92
CA VAL A 71 -25.21 -20.06 10.25
C VAL A 71 -24.34 -19.22 11.18
N THR A 72 -23.18 -19.76 11.57
CA THR A 72 -22.22 -19.12 12.49
C THR A 72 -21.49 -17.90 11.91
N CYS A 73 -21.32 -17.80 10.58
CA CYS A 73 -20.51 -16.76 9.94
C CYS A 73 -20.99 -16.45 8.51
N ALA A 74 -20.88 -15.19 8.09
CA ALA A 74 -21.22 -14.74 6.74
C ALA A 74 -20.11 -13.84 6.17
N GLY A 75 -19.79 -14.02 4.89
CA GLY A 75 -18.85 -13.18 4.13
C GLY A 75 -19.55 -12.27 3.12
N THR A 76 -18.77 -11.47 2.40
CA THR A 76 -19.19 -10.75 1.18
C THR A 76 -18.12 -10.89 0.11
N ALA A 77 -18.47 -10.66 -1.15
CA ALA A 77 -17.47 -10.54 -2.21
C ALA A 77 -16.49 -9.39 -1.93
N VAL A 78 -15.28 -9.49 -2.47
CA VAL A 78 -14.20 -8.49 -2.39
C VAL A 78 -13.84 -8.06 -3.81
N ALA A 79 -13.60 -6.76 -4.00
CA ALA A 79 -13.09 -6.21 -5.25
C ALA A 79 -11.74 -5.54 -4.99
N VAL A 80 -10.70 -5.93 -5.74
CA VAL A 80 -9.37 -5.34 -5.62
C VAL A 80 -9.34 -4.01 -6.37
N ARG A 81 -9.04 -2.91 -5.65
CA ARG A 81 -8.75 -1.61 -6.27
C ARG A 81 -7.26 -1.52 -6.62
N PRO A 82 -6.87 -1.32 -7.89
CA PRO A 82 -5.48 -1.06 -8.25
C PRO A 82 -4.96 0.22 -7.57
N LEU A 83 -3.72 0.18 -7.09
CA LEU A 83 -3.03 1.37 -6.57
C LEU A 83 -2.56 2.25 -7.74
N GLU A 84 -3.01 3.50 -7.79
CA GLU A 84 -2.53 4.48 -8.76
C GLU A 84 -1.08 4.90 -8.44
N THR A 85 -0.12 4.26 -9.12
CA THR A 85 1.29 4.62 -9.00
C THR A 85 1.57 5.90 -9.80
N LYS A 86 1.77 7.02 -9.09
CA LYS A 86 2.32 8.24 -9.70
C LYS A 86 3.72 7.94 -10.22
N LYS A 87 3.90 7.88 -11.55
CA LYS A 87 5.19 7.66 -12.20
C LYS A 87 6.19 8.76 -11.84
N THR A 88 7.07 8.48 -10.87
CA THR A 88 8.18 9.35 -10.49
C THR A 88 9.22 9.37 -11.61
N LYS A 89 9.25 10.45 -12.40
CA LYS A 89 10.26 10.69 -13.45
C LYS A 89 11.62 11.02 -12.82
N ASN A 90 12.25 10.05 -12.17
CA ASN A 90 13.56 10.24 -11.54
C ASN A 90 14.70 10.09 -12.57
N THR A 91 14.77 11.02 -13.53
CA THR A 91 15.87 11.10 -14.50
C THR A 91 17.16 11.49 -13.81
N MET A 92 17.92 10.49 -13.35
CA MET A 92 19.28 10.68 -12.83
C MET A 92 20.20 11.16 -13.96
N LYS A 93 20.36 12.49 -14.10
CA LYS A 93 21.43 13.09 -14.90
C LYS A 93 22.77 12.83 -14.19
N THR A 94 23.46 11.77 -14.59
CA THR A 94 24.81 11.44 -14.13
C THR A 94 25.81 12.48 -14.62
N LYS A 95 26.03 13.54 -13.83
CA LYS A 95 27.20 14.41 -13.98
C LYS A 95 28.48 13.62 -13.71
N ARG A 96 29.09 13.05 -14.77
CA ARG A 96 30.53 12.78 -14.76
C ARG A 96 31.25 14.12 -14.80
N ASN A 97 32.18 14.36 -13.89
CA ASN A 97 32.82 15.66 -13.72
C ASN A 97 34.34 15.49 -13.55
N GLY A 98 35.10 15.95 -14.54
CA GLY A 98 36.56 16.16 -14.45
C GLY A 98 37.45 14.92 -14.48
N ARG A 99 38.20 14.77 -15.58
CA ARG A 99 39.63 15.12 -15.59
C ARG A 99 40.09 15.38 -17.03
N GLU A 100 40.87 16.44 -17.24
CA GLU A 100 41.64 16.60 -18.47
C GLU A 100 42.78 15.57 -18.55
N GLY A 101 43.27 15.35 -19.77
CA GLY A 101 44.24 14.32 -20.13
C GLY A 101 44.68 14.52 -21.58
N GLU A 102 45.33 15.65 -21.81
CA GLU A 102 45.92 16.08 -23.08
C GLU A 102 47.13 15.20 -23.43
N GLN A 103 47.13 14.60 -24.62
CA GLN A 103 48.30 13.95 -25.22
C GLN A 103 48.05 13.73 -26.72
N ASP A 104 48.79 14.48 -27.54
CA ASP A 104 48.86 14.31 -28.99
C ASP A 104 49.92 13.28 -29.35
N GLU A 105 49.65 12.42 -30.35
CA GLU A 105 50.68 11.85 -31.22
C GLU A 105 50.15 11.84 -32.67
N GLU A 106 50.99 12.30 -33.60
CA GLU A 106 50.88 12.10 -35.05
C GLU A 106 51.21 10.60 -35.36
N GLU A 107 50.97 9.96 -36.51
CA GLU A 107 50.78 10.34 -37.93
C GLU A 107 49.84 9.23 -38.56
N LYS A 108 49.50 9.07 -39.86
CA LYS A 108 49.82 9.68 -41.16
C LYS A 108 48.62 9.43 -42.12
N GLU A 109 48.59 10.16 -43.24
CA GLU A 109 47.71 9.97 -44.39
C GLU A 109 47.80 8.58 -45.04
N GLU A 110 46.69 8.09 -45.61
CA GLU A 110 46.71 7.68 -47.03
C GLU A 110 45.34 7.85 -47.71
N GLN A 111 45.38 8.31 -48.96
CA GLN A 111 44.28 8.56 -49.90
C GLN A 111 44.85 8.42 -51.33
N PRO A 112 44.06 8.42 -52.43
CA PRO A 112 42.61 8.21 -52.56
C PRO A 112 42.26 7.13 -53.62
N LYS A 113 40.95 6.86 -53.78
CA LYS A 113 40.17 6.42 -54.98
C LYS A 113 38.93 5.66 -54.49
N GLY A 114 37.80 5.67 -55.17
CA GLY A 114 37.46 6.21 -56.48
C GLY A 114 36.41 5.30 -57.13
N GLU A 115 35.60 5.84 -58.07
CA GLU A 115 34.50 5.11 -58.74
C GLU A 115 33.33 4.70 -57.80
N GLY A 116 32.10 4.50 -58.27
CA GLY A 116 31.56 4.80 -59.60
C GLY A 116 30.26 4.03 -59.92
N GLU A 117 29.15 4.77 -60.03
CA GLU A 117 27.86 4.37 -60.64
C GLU A 117 27.07 3.19 -59.98
N GLY A 118 25.75 3.18 -60.19
CA GLY A 118 24.78 2.26 -59.56
C GLY A 118 23.40 2.86 -59.39
#